data_AF-A0A965YX67-F1
#
_entry.id   AF-A0A965YX67-F1
#
_cell.length_a   1.000
_cell.length_b   1.000
_cell.length_c   1.000
_cell.angle_alpha   90.00
_cell.angle_beta   90.00
_cell.angle_gamma   90.00
#
_symmetry.space_group_name_H-M   'P 1'
#
loop_
_entity.id
_entity.type
_entity.pdbx_description
1 polymer ?
#
loop_
_entity_poly.entity_id
_entity_poly.type
_entity_poly.pdbx_seq_one_letter_code
_entity_poly.pdbx_strand_id
1 'polypeptide(L)'
;FCIVEKSTDLFFKELLCVQERFLILVFDKHEVVLQYNNKVEQFLQRLIGCHMRELKDIAAQVGLYELHDKLSAIFSQSSLLREGDKSMYAIAHELQNDAFIHTFRMLHFVKSIDDGLYFDGFVPKGCMAVKQKAKLSDNDTVVDLFCFGRIESNFEDFFNQVKE
;
A
#
# COMPACT_ATOMS: atom_id res chain seq x y z
N PHE A 1 -2.50 -14.60 -7.60
CA PHE A 1 -1.83 -13.29 -7.37
C PHE A 1 -1.40 -13.23 -5.93
N CYS A 2 -0.18 -12.81 -5.65
CA CYS A 2 0.38 -12.76 -4.31
C CYS A 2 1.23 -11.51 -4.14
N ILE A 3 1.11 -10.87 -2.98
CA ILE A 3 1.92 -9.72 -2.59
C ILE A 3 2.43 -9.89 -1.18
N VAL A 4 3.69 -9.50 -1.00
CA VAL A 4 4.34 -9.41 0.30
C VAL A 4 4.83 -7.97 0.48
N GLU A 5 4.34 -7.29 1.50
CA GLU A 5 4.81 -5.95 1.89
C GLU A 5 5.42 -5.97 3.29
N LYS A 6 6.50 -5.21 3.50
CA LYS A 6 6.97 -4.96 4.87
C LYS A 6 5.90 -4.19 5.62
N SER A 7 5.54 -4.68 6.80
CA SER A 7 4.66 -3.96 7.71
C SER A 7 5.44 -2.81 8.34
N THR A 8 5.64 -1.73 7.58
CA THR A 8 6.44 -0.58 8.00
C THR A 8 5.51 0.58 8.28
N ASP A 9 5.37 0.95 9.55
CA ASP A 9 4.65 2.15 9.94
C ASP A 9 5.65 3.31 9.90
N LEU A 10 5.56 4.08 8.82
CA LEU A 10 6.34 5.29 8.63
C LEU A 10 5.52 6.45 9.16
N PHE A 11 6.08 7.23 10.07
CA PHE A 11 5.44 8.39 10.68
C PHE A 11 6.05 9.67 10.16
N PHE A 12 5.22 10.69 9.96
CA PHE A 12 5.67 12.03 9.65
C PHE A 12 6.26 12.67 10.92
N LYS A 13 7.59 12.81 10.99
CA LYS A 13 8.30 13.20 12.21
C LYS A 13 8.47 14.70 12.36
N GLU A 14 8.85 15.37 11.28
CA GLU A 14 9.18 16.78 11.31
C GLU A 14 9.00 17.42 9.94
N LEU A 15 8.71 18.72 9.95
CA LEU A 15 8.63 19.56 8.77
C LEU A 15 9.72 20.63 8.84
N LEU A 16 10.59 20.68 7.84
CA LEU A 16 11.64 21.70 7.74
C LEU A 16 11.31 22.69 6.62
N CYS A 17 11.34 23.98 6.93
CA CYS A 17 11.26 25.05 5.93
C CYS A 17 12.69 25.49 5.56
N VAL A 18 13.07 25.36 4.29
CA VAL A 18 14.39 25.76 3.81
C VAL A 18 14.25 27.02 2.97
N GLN A 19 14.69 28.14 3.55
CA GLN A 19 14.78 29.46 2.90
C GLN A 19 13.47 29.94 2.25
N GLU A 20 12.30 29.52 2.76
CA GLU A 20 10.98 29.83 2.13
C GLU A 20 10.90 29.41 0.65
N ARG A 21 11.70 28.41 0.26
CA ARG A 21 11.71 27.85 -1.10
C ARG A 21 11.23 26.42 -1.13
N PHE A 22 11.55 25.65 -0.10
CA PHE A 22 11.19 24.25 0.00
C PHE A 22 10.65 23.91 1.39
N LEU A 23 9.73 22.95 1.41
CA LEU A 23 9.31 22.22 2.60
C LEU A 23 9.87 20.80 2.50
N ILE A 24 10.55 20.33 3.54
CA ILE A 24 11.04 18.96 3.63
C ILE A 24 10.23 18.26 4.71
N LEU A 25 9.46 17.25 4.30
CA LEU A 25 8.77 16.35 5.20
C LEU A 25 9.71 15.19 5.50
N VAL A 26 10.04 14.99 6.77
CA VAL A 26 10.92 13.91 7.22
C VAL A 26 10.10 12.80 7.87
N PHE A 27 10.38 11.58 7.46
CA PHE A 27 9.81 10.35 7.99
C PHE A 27 10.92 9.45 8.52
N ASP A 28 10.57 8.33 9.18
CA ASP A 28 11.57 7.45 9.82
C ASP A 28 12.73 7.01 8.90
N LYS A 29 12.48 6.83 7.59
CA LYS A 29 13.46 6.33 6.61
C LYS A 29 13.43 7.06 5.27
N HIS A 30 12.66 8.14 5.17
CA HIS A 30 12.39 8.81 3.90
C HIS A 30 12.20 10.30 4.11
N GLU A 31 12.51 11.07 3.08
CA GLU A 31 12.24 12.50 3.02
C GLU A 31 11.48 12.84 1.73
N VAL A 32 10.52 13.77 1.84
CA VAL A 32 9.76 14.30 0.71
C VAL A 32 9.93 15.80 0.66
N VAL A 33 10.42 16.31 -0.46
CA VAL A 33 10.58 17.76 -0.69
C VAL A 33 9.38 18.28 -1.47
N LEU A 34 8.80 19.40 -1.05
CA LEU A 34 7.75 20.15 -1.75
C LEU A 34 8.20 21.59 -2.00
N GLN A 35 7.60 22.27 -2.97
CA GLN A 35 7.75 23.73 -3.08
C GLN A 35 7.12 24.42 -1.86
N TYR A 36 7.76 25.49 -1.40
CA TYR A 36 7.26 26.24 -0.25
C TYR A 36 5.92 26.91 -0.55
N ASN A 37 4.98 26.73 0.39
CA ASN A 37 3.73 27.46 0.43
C ASN A 37 3.29 27.57 1.89
N ASN A 38 3.12 28.79 2.40
CA ASN A 38 2.77 29.05 3.81
C ASN A 38 1.48 28.32 4.25
N LYS A 39 0.45 28.24 3.39
CA LYS A 39 -0.80 27.51 3.73
C LYS A 39 -0.54 26.01 3.87
N VAL A 40 0.31 25.46 3.01
CA VAL A 40 0.71 24.05 3.04
C VAL A 40 1.58 23.77 4.27
N GLU A 41 2.51 24.66 4.61
CA GLU A 41 3.33 24.55 5.81
C GLU A 41 2.47 24.48 7.08
N GLN A 42 1.57 25.45 7.27
CA GLN A 42 0.68 25.50 8.44
C GLN A 42 -0.26 24.30 8.51
N PHE A 43 -0.65 23.75 7.36
CA PHE A 43 -1.46 22.55 7.28
C PHE A 43 -0.66 21.31 7.70
N LEU A 44 0.52 21.11 7.11
CA LEU A 44 1.39 19.96 7.37
C LEU A 44 1.92 19.96 8.81
N GLN A 45 2.25 21.10 9.40
CA GLN A 45 2.66 21.18 10.81
C GLN A 45 1.66 20.53 11.77
N ARG A 46 0.35 20.60 11.45
CA ARG A 46 -0.72 19.99 12.26
C ARG A 46 -0.84 18.48 12.09
N LEU A 47 -0.18 17.91 11.09
CA LEU A 47 -0.21 16.48 10.76
C LEU A 47 1.07 15.76 11.19
N ILE A 48 1.99 16.44 11.89
CA ILE A 48 3.16 15.79 12.48
C ILE A 48 2.68 14.72 13.47
N GLY A 49 3.23 13.52 13.33
CA GLY A 49 2.83 12.33 14.07
C GLY A 49 1.83 11.43 13.32
N CYS A 50 1.22 11.88 12.22
CA CYS A 50 0.36 11.03 11.40
C CYS A 50 1.16 9.94 10.68
N HIS A 51 0.47 8.84 10.36
CA HIS A 51 1.03 7.80 9.50
C HIS A 51 1.23 8.33 8.07
N MET A 52 2.32 7.94 7.41
CA MET A 52 2.61 8.35 6.03
C MET A 52 1.49 7.96 5.06
N ARG A 53 0.82 6.81 5.26
CA ARG A 53 -0.34 6.41 4.44
C ARG A 53 -1.55 7.30 4.68
N GLU A 54 -1.85 7.63 5.94
CA GLU A 54 -2.90 8.57 6.30
C GLU A 54 -2.64 9.95 5.69
N LEU A 55 -1.39 10.43 5.78
CA LEU A 55 -0.97 11.69 5.17
C LEU A 55 -1.16 11.70 3.65
N LYS A 56 -0.88 10.57 2.97
CA LYS A 56 -1.14 10.41 1.53
C LYS A 56 -2.63 10.52 1.22
N ASP A 57 -3.49 9.87 1.99
CA ASP A 57 -4.94 9.89 1.76
C ASP A 57 -5.52 11.28 2.04
N ILE A 58 -5.09 11.94 3.13
CA ILE A 58 -5.43 13.34 3.43
C ILE A 58 -4.98 14.26 2.30
N ALA A 59 -3.75 14.08 1.78
CA ALA A 59 -3.22 14.90 0.69
C ALA A 59 -4.09 14.82 -0.56
N ALA A 60 -4.61 13.64 -0.92
CA ALA A 60 -5.56 13.49 -2.02
C ALA A 60 -6.87 14.24 -1.75
N GLN A 61 -7.42 14.12 -0.53
CA GLN A 61 -8.68 14.75 -0.14
C GLN A 61 -8.62 16.29 -0.18
N VAL A 62 -7.47 16.87 0.19
CA VAL A 62 -7.28 18.33 0.23
C VAL A 62 -6.65 18.91 -1.04
N GLY A 63 -6.47 18.10 -2.09
CA GLY A 63 -5.93 18.53 -3.38
C GLY A 63 -4.41 18.78 -3.41
N LEU A 64 -3.66 18.27 -2.44
CA LEU A 64 -2.18 18.30 -2.41
C LEU A 64 -1.60 17.16 -3.25
N TYR A 65 -1.89 17.15 -4.55
CA TYR A 65 -1.55 16.04 -5.45
C TYR A 65 -0.03 15.79 -5.56
N GLU A 66 0.80 16.84 -5.52
CA GLU A 66 2.27 16.68 -5.53
C GLU A 66 2.75 15.80 -4.36
N LEU A 67 2.20 16.03 -3.15
CA LEU A 67 2.53 15.23 -1.98
C LEU A 67 1.98 13.81 -2.11
N HIS A 68 0.72 13.67 -2.53
CA HIS A 68 0.11 12.36 -2.77
C HIS A 68 0.95 11.50 -3.72
N ASP A 69 1.41 12.08 -4.83
CA ASP A 69 2.14 11.35 -5.87
C ASP A 69 3.53 10.95 -5.40
N LYS A 70 4.24 11.84 -4.69
CA LYS A 70 5.54 11.53 -4.08
C LYS A 70 5.44 10.43 -3.03
N LEU A 71 4.41 10.46 -2.18
CA LEU A 71 4.17 9.39 -1.21
C LEU A 71 3.78 8.07 -1.90
N SER A 72 2.96 8.12 -2.95
CA SER A 72 2.58 6.95 -3.74
C SER A 72 3.79 6.26 -4.37
N ALA A 73 4.76 7.04 -4.87
CA ALA A 73 6.00 6.52 -5.43
C ALA A 73 6.88 5.79 -4.41
N ILE A 74 6.89 6.24 -3.15
CA ILE A 74 7.61 5.55 -2.06
C ILE A 74 6.97 4.18 -1.79
N PHE A 75 5.63 4.11 -1.74
CA PHE A 75 4.94 2.84 -1.50
C PHE A 75 5.08 1.84 -2.65
N SER A 76 5.07 2.31 -3.91
CA SER A 76 5.22 1.41 -5.07
C SER A 76 6.60 0.76 -5.16
N GLN A 77 7.62 1.31 -4.50
CA GLN A 77 8.97 0.74 -4.39
C GLN A 77 9.13 -0.24 -3.22
N SER A 78 8.11 -0.42 -2.37
CA SER A 78 8.25 -1.10 -1.07
C SER A 78 7.76 -2.55 -1.02
N SER A 79 7.13 -3.06 -2.08
CA SER A 79 6.70 -4.48 -2.13
C SER A 79 7.92 -5.39 -2.24
N LEU A 80 8.05 -6.33 -1.30
CA LEU A 80 9.12 -7.34 -1.30
C LEU A 80 8.90 -8.38 -2.40
N LEU A 81 7.64 -8.71 -2.66
CA LEU A 81 7.24 -9.67 -3.68
C LEU A 81 5.90 -9.27 -4.27
N ARG A 82 5.79 -9.37 -5.59
CA ARG A 82 4.53 -9.25 -6.33
C ARG A 82 4.55 -10.25 -7.46
N GLU A 83 3.64 -11.22 -7.41
CA GLU A 83 3.59 -12.33 -8.35
C GLU A 83 2.19 -12.65 -8.83
N GLY A 84 2.11 -13.25 -10.02
CA GLY A 84 0.85 -13.71 -10.60
C GLY A 84 -0.05 -12.59 -11.15
N ASP A 85 0.53 -11.48 -11.61
CA ASP A 85 -0.20 -10.42 -12.32
C ASP A 85 -0.95 -10.97 -13.54
N LYS A 86 -0.36 -11.90 -14.30
CA LYS A 86 -1.03 -12.55 -15.46
C LYS A 86 -2.36 -13.21 -15.06
N SER A 87 -2.38 -13.94 -13.94
CA SER A 87 -3.60 -14.58 -13.44
C SER A 87 -4.63 -13.55 -12.99
N MET A 88 -4.19 -12.46 -12.35
CA MET A 88 -5.08 -11.35 -11.99
C MET A 88 -5.72 -10.70 -13.23
N TYR A 89 -4.93 -10.41 -14.26
CA TYR A 89 -5.43 -9.85 -15.52
C TYR A 89 -6.40 -10.80 -16.23
N ALA A 90 -6.11 -12.11 -16.24
CA ALA A 90 -7.00 -13.10 -16.82
C ALA A 90 -8.37 -13.13 -16.12
N ILE A 91 -8.38 -13.11 -14.78
CA ILE A 91 -9.61 -13.04 -13.97
C ILE A 91 -10.38 -11.75 -14.26
N ALA A 92 -9.69 -10.60 -14.27
CA ALA A 92 -10.33 -9.31 -14.54
C ALA A 92 -10.96 -9.24 -15.93
N HIS A 93 -10.27 -9.75 -16.96
CA HIS A 93 -10.78 -9.83 -18.32
C HIS A 93 -12.02 -10.72 -18.43
N GLU A 94 -11.98 -11.92 -17.83
CA GLU A 94 -13.12 -12.84 -17.82
C GLU A 94 -14.35 -12.24 -17.13
N LEU A 95 -14.14 -11.53 -16.03
CA LEU A 95 -15.19 -10.87 -15.25
C LEU A 95 -15.59 -9.49 -15.80
N GLN A 96 -14.96 -9.03 -16.89
CA GLN A 96 -15.15 -7.69 -17.46
C GLN A 96 -15.04 -6.56 -16.41
N ASN A 97 -14.05 -6.66 -15.52
CA ASN A 97 -13.88 -5.76 -14.38
C ASN A 97 -12.48 -5.14 -14.33
N ASP A 98 -12.25 -4.13 -15.17
CA ASP A 98 -10.96 -3.43 -15.22
C ASP A 98 -10.71 -2.52 -14.00
N ALA A 99 -11.77 -2.02 -13.36
CA ALA A 99 -11.65 -1.20 -12.15
C ALA A 99 -10.97 -1.95 -11.00
N PHE A 100 -11.19 -3.27 -10.93
CA PHE A 100 -10.54 -4.16 -9.98
C PHE A 100 -9.00 -4.17 -10.14
N ILE A 101 -8.50 -4.16 -11.38
CA ILE A 101 -7.06 -4.10 -11.67
C ILE A 101 -6.43 -2.85 -11.06
N HIS A 102 -7.07 -1.70 -11.19
CA HIS A 102 -6.54 -0.44 -10.68
C HIS A 102 -6.34 -0.50 -9.15
N THR A 103 -7.33 -1.04 -8.44
CA THR A 103 -7.29 -1.20 -6.97
C THR A 103 -6.13 -2.11 -6.55
N PHE A 104 -5.92 -3.23 -7.25
CA PHE A 104 -4.87 -4.21 -6.97
C PHE A 104 -3.49 -3.82 -7.51
N ARG A 105 -3.41 -2.83 -8.38
CA ARG A 105 -2.13 -2.21 -8.75
C ARG A 105 -1.61 -1.27 -7.68
N MET A 106 -2.50 -0.53 -7.03
CA MET A 106 -2.10 0.50 -6.05
C MET A 106 -1.73 -0.07 -4.69
N LEU A 107 -2.25 -1.24 -4.29
CA LEU A 107 -1.93 -1.91 -3.01
C LEU A 107 -2.28 -1.11 -1.74
N HIS A 108 -2.96 0.03 -1.89
CA HIS A 108 -3.31 0.90 -0.77
C HIS A 108 -4.17 0.16 0.26
N PHE A 109 -5.00 -0.80 -0.19
CA PHE A 109 -5.92 -1.52 0.68
C PHE A 109 -5.26 -2.54 1.61
N VAL A 110 -4.06 -3.05 1.30
CA VAL A 110 -3.48 -4.19 2.03
C VAL A 110 -3.33 -3.87 3.53
N LYS A 111 -3.01 -2.61 3.87
CA LYS A 111 -2.94 -2.15 5.26
C LYS A 111 -4.28 -1.71 5.86
N SER A 112 -5.28 -1.40 5.05
CA SER A 112 -6.57 -0.89 5.54
C SER A 112 -7.59 -1.98 5.86
N ILE A 113 -7.29 -3.23 5.53
CA ILE A 113 -8.14 -4.39 5.80
C ILE A 113 -7.53 -5.24 6.93
N ASP A 114 -8.35 -5.94 7.70
CA ASP A 114 -7.86 -6.83 8.77
C ASP A 114 -7.32 -8.16 8.23
N ASP A 115 -6.64 -8.93 9.06
CA ASP A 115 -6.27 -10.30 8.68
C ASP A 115 -7.53 -11.18 8.57
N GLY A 116 -7.63 -11.99 7.52
CA GLY A 116 -8.79 -12.84 7.30
C GLY A 116 -9.02 -13.25 5.85
N LEU A 117 -10.18 -13.86 5.63
CA LEU A 117 -10.69 -14.27 4.33
C LEU A 117 -11.69 -13.25 3.79
N TYR A 118 -11.54 -12.92 2.52
CA TYR A 118 -12.36 -11.93 1.83
C TYR A 118 -13.04 -12.56 0.61
N PHE A 119 -14.34 -12.29 0.49
CA PHE A 119 -15.21 -12.79 -0.57
C PHE A 119 -16.02 -11.64 -1.19
N ASP A 120 -17.07 -12.01 -1.92
CA ASP A 120 -18.13 -11.17 -2.49
C ASP A 120 -18.29 -9.82 -1.76
N GLY A 121 -18.08 -8.72 -2.50
CA GLY A 121 -18.18 -7.35 -2.00
C GLY A 121 -16.84 -6.66 -1.77
N PHE A 122 -15.80 -7.42 -1.41
CA PHE A 122 -14.42 -6.92 -1.38
C PHE A 122 -13.63 -7.37 -2.62
N VAL A 123 -13.79 -8.64 -2.99
CA VAL A 123 -13.27 -9.22 -4.24
C VAL A 123 -14.42 -9.55 -5.20
N PRO A 124 -14.14 -9.68 -6.51
CA PRO A 124 -15.14 -10.09 -7.49
C PRO A 124 -15.77 -11.43 -7.15
N LYS A 125 -17.03 -11.60 -7.54
CA LYS A 125 -17.78 -12.82 -7.29
C LYS A 125 -17.06 -14.05 -7.88
N GLY A 126 -17.02 -15.13 -7.10
CA GLY A 126 -16.29 -16.36 -7.49
C GLY A 126 -14.78 -16.28 -7.28
N CYS A 127 -14.30 -15.24 -6.58
CA CYS A 127 -12.92 -15.13 -6.14
C CYS A 127 -12.84 -15.14 -4.61
N MET A 128 -11.65 -15.44 -4.10
CA MET A 128 -11.30 -15.33 -2.69
C MET A 128 -9.98 -14.59 -2.57
N ALA A 129 -9.86 -13.78 -1.52
CA ALA A 129 -8.59 -13.26 -1.06
C ALA A 129 -8.30 -13.65 0.40
N VAL A 130 -7.03 -13.75 0.72
CA VAL A 130 -6.52 -14.06 2.05
C VAL A 130 -5.53 -12.97 2.43
N LYS A 131 -5.74 -12.30 3.56
CA LYS A 131 -4.73 -11.46 4.19
C LYS A 131 -4.27 -12.11 5.49
N GLN A 132 -2.96 -12.20 5.69
CA GLN A 132 -2.38 -12.61 6.97
C GLN A 132 -1.01 -11.99 7.17
N LYS A 133 -0.59 -11.84 8.43
CA LYS A 133 0.82 -11.62 8.74
C LYS A 133 1.65 -12.88 8.43
N ALA A 134 2.85 -12.69 7.90
CA ALA A 134 3.86 -13.73 7.76
C ALA A 134 5.19 -13.27 8.38
N LYS A 135 6.06 -14.21 8.75
CA LYS A 135 7.43 -13.94 9.19
C LYS A 135 8.39 -14.41 8.12
N LEU A 136 9.35 -13.57 7.76
CA LEU A 136 10.44 -13.99 6.89
C LEU A 136 11.45 -14.80 7.70
N SER A 137 12.07 -15.79 7.07
CA SER A 137 12.99 -16.73 7.71
C SER A 137 14.30 -16.09 8.17
N ASP A 138 14.70 -14.97 7.57
CA ASP A 138 16.01 -14.34 7.76
C ASP A 138 16.02 -13.13 8.71
N ASN A 139 14.86 -12.58 9.03
CA ASN A 139 14.71 -11.40 9.87
C ASN A 139 13.41 -11.54 10.65
N ASP A 140 13.39 -11.17 11.93
CA ASP A 140 12.16 -10.99 12.75
C ASP A 140 11.15 -9.96 12.16
N THR A 141 11.33 -9.59 10.90
CA THR A 141 10.45 -8.81 10.05
C THR A 141 9.14 -9.56 9.84
N VAL A 142 8.08 -8.98 10.40
CA VAL A 142 6.70 -9.32 10.10
C VAL A 142 6.28 -8.58 8.82
N VAL A 143 5.72 -9.33 7.88
CA VAL A 143 5.23 -8.83 6.58
C VAL A 143 3.73 -9.02 6.48
N ASP A 144 3.08 -8.18 5.70
CA ASP A 144 1.71 -8.38 5.26
C ASP A 144 1.73 -9.23 3.99
N LEU A 145 1.10 -10.41 4.06
CA LEU A 145 0.88 -11.29 2.92
C LEU A 145 -0.56 -11.15 2.45
N PHE A 146 -0.75 -10.86 1.17
CA PHE A 146 -2.05 -10.81 0.53
C PHE A 146 -2.09 -11.69 -0.70
N CYS A 147 -3.01 -12.66 -0.71
CA CYS A 147 -3.19 -13.60 -1.81
C CYS A 147 -4.59 -13.47 -2.39
N PHE A 148 -4.71 -13.56 -3.71
CA PHE A 148 -5.97 -13.47 -4.44
C PHE A 148 -6.01 -14.47 -5.59
N GLY A 149 -7.15 -15.12 -5.77
CA GLY A 149 -7.41 -16.04 -6.86
C GLY A 149 -8.88 -16.46 -6.95
N ARG A 150 -9.18 -17.33 -7.90
CA ARG A 150 -10.48 -17.99 -8.01
C ARG A 150 -10.75 -18.84 -6.78
N ILE A 151 -12.01 -18.92 -6.32
CA ILE A 151 -12.35 -19.67 -5.11
C ILE A 151 -12.03 -21.17 -5.25
N GLU A 152 -12.07 -21.70 -6.47
CA GLU A 152 -11.71 -23.08 -6.81
C GLU A 152 -10.19 -23.34 -6.93
N SER A 153 -9.35 -22.31 -6.71
CA SER A 153 -7.89 -22.48 -6.72
C SER A 153 -7.44 -23.29 -5.50
N ASN A 154 -6.35 -24.07 -5.65
CA ASN A 154 -5.76 -24.76 -4.50
C ASN A 154 -4.88 -23.81 -3.67
N PHE A 155 -5.50 -23.09 -2.72
CA PHE A 155 -4.79 -22.20 -1.80
C PHE A 155 -3.90 -22.98 -0.83
N GLU A 156 -4.24 -24.21 -0.46
CA GLU A 156 -3.46 -25.02 0.48
C GLU A 156 -2.11 -25.41 -0.13
N ASP A 157 -2.10 -25.92 -1.36
CA ASP A 157 -0.86 -26.21 -2.10
C ASP A 157 -0.01 -24.95 -2.25
N PHE A 158 -0.64 -23.82 -2.59
CA PHE A 158 0.05 -22.54 -2.72
C PHE A 158 0.76 -22.14 -1.41
N PHE A 159 0.08 -22.20 -0.27
CA PHE A 159 0.69 -21.85 1.01
C PHE A 159 1.73 -22.87 1.47
N ASN A 160 1.58 -24.15 1.10
CA ASN A 160 2.56 -25.17 1.43
C ASN A 160 3.85 -25.02 0.61
N GLN A 161 3.77 -24.58 -0.66
CA GLN A 161 4.95 -24.25 -1.46
C GLN A 161 5.71 -23.02 -0.95
N VAL A 162 5.03 -22.10 -0.25
CA VAL A 162 5.64 -20.87 0.29
C VAL A 162 6.27 -21.10 1.68
N LYS A 163 6.04 -22.26 2.32
CA LYS A 163 6.63 -22.61 3.62
C LYS A 163 8.07 -23.14 3.52
N GLU A 164 8.50 -23.60 2.35
CA GLU A 164 9.86 -24.05 2.05
C GLU A 164 10.74 -22.91 1.53
#